data_AF-A0A529W630-F1
#
_entry.id   AF-A0A529W630-F1
#
_cell.length_a   1.000
_cell.length_b   1.000
_cell.length_c   1.000
_cell.angle_alpha   90.00
_cell.angle_beta   90.00
_cell.angle_gamma   90.00
#
_symmetry.space_group_name_H-M   'P 1'
#
loop_
_entity.id
_entity.type
_entity.pdbx_description
1 polymer ?
#
loop_
_entity_poly.entity_id
_entity_poly.type
_entity_poly.pdbx_seq_one_letter_code
_entity_poly.pdbx_strand_id
1 'polypeptide(L)' 'LGLAPKIVALIFDFIGELKAQGLTLLVVEQNARQALRFADRVYVVSSGTLRYDGPPARLADEHGLFNLYIGG' A
#
# COMPACT_ATOMS: atom_id res chain seq x y z
N LEU A 1 -3.58 -12.54 14.10
CA LEU A 1 -4.71 -11.91 14.81
C LEU A 1 -4.75 -10.46 14.39
N GLY A 2 -5.76 -10.07 13.63
CA GLY A 2 -5.83 -8.74 13.03
C GLY A 2 -6.04 -7.67 14.09
N LEU A 3 -5.38 -6.53 13.92
CA LEU A 3 -5.75 -5.32 14.64
C LEU A 3 -7.23 -5.04 14.35
N ALA A 4 -7.97 -4.60 15.37
CA ALA A 4 -9.36 -4.22 15.17
C ALA A 4 -9.46 -3.15 14.07
N PRO A 5 -10.52 -3.15 13.22
CA PRO A 5 -10.63 -2.24 12.09
C PRO A 5 -10.40 -0.76 12.45
N LYS A 6 -10.83 -0.36 13.67
CA LYS A 6 -10.62 0.98 14.22
C LYS A 6 -9.14 1.31 14.47
N ILE A 7 -8.34 0.36 14.95
CA ILE A 7 -6.91 0.56 15.18
C ILE A 7 -6.18 0.72 13.86
N VAL A 8 -6.57 -0.06 12.85
CA VAL A 8 -5.99 0.05 11.50
C VAL A 8 -6.27 1.44 10.91
N ALA A 9 -7.51 1.93 10.99
CA ALA A 9 -7.85 3.29 10.55
C ALA A 9 -6.99 4.35 11.26
N LEU A 10 -6.86 4.25 12.58
CA LEU A 10 -6.06 5.19 13.38
C LEU A 10 -4.57 5.21 12.96
N ILE A 11 -3.99 4.04 12.65
CA ILE A 11 -2.60 3.94 12.19
C ILE A 11 -2.44 4.68 10.85
N PHE A 12 -3.36 4.48 9.90
CA PHE A 12 -3.27 5.12 8.60
C PHE A 12 -3.52 6.64 8.66
N ASP A 13 -4.42 7.10 9.52
CA ASP A 13 -4.62 8.53 9.76
C ASP A 13 -3.33 9.17 10.31
N PHE A 14 -2.68 8.54 11.29
CA PHE A 14 -1.42 9.00 11.84
C PHE A 14 -0.27 9.01 10.81
N ILE A 15 -0.20 7.98 9.95
CA ILE A 15 0.75 7.96 8.82
C ILE A 15 0.51 9.16 7.88
N GLY A 16 -0.76 9.51 7.62
CA GLY A 16 -1.14 10.69 6.83
C GLY A 16 -0.67 11.99 7.47
N GLU A 17 -0.84 12.15 8.79
CA GLU A 17 -0.35 13.32 9.54
C GLU A 17 1.17 13.45 9.47
N LEU A 18 1.92 12.37 9.69
CA LEU A 18 3.38 12.36 9.60
C LEU A 18 3.88 12.74 8.21
N LYS A 19 3.25 12.20 7.17
CA LYS A 19 3.54 12.58 5.78
C LYS A 19 3.28 14.07 5.55
N ALA A 20 2.17 14.62 6.06
CA ALA A 20 1.85 16.04 5.94
C ALA A 20 2.86 16.95 6.65
N GLN A 21 3.56 16.44 7.67
CA GLN A 21 4.68 17.12 8.33
C GLN A 21 6.00 17.04 7.54
N GLY A 22 6.00 16.42 6.35
CA GLY A 22 7.17 16.29 5.48
C GLY A 22 8.05 15.07 5.78
N LEU A 23 7.58 14.15 6.63
CA LEU A 23 8.34 12.93 6.92
C LEU A 23 8.27 11.94 5.75
N THR A 24 9.44 11.41 5.36
CA THR A 24 9.51 10.31 4.39
C THR A 24 9.26 8.98 5.09
N LEU A 25 8.31 8.20 4.57
CA LEU A 25 7.85 6.95 5.17
C LEU A 25 7.97 5.80 4.17
N LEU A 26 8.47 4.66 4.63
CA LEU A 26 8.40 3.38 3.91
C LEU A 26 7.50 2.43 4.69
N VAL A 27 6.35 2.09 4.12
CA VAL A 27 5.35 1.21 4.73
C VAL A 27 5.34 -0.11 4.00
N VAL A 28 5.51 -1.21 4.75
CA VAL A 28 5.42 -2.57 4.23
C VAL A 28 4.09 -3.15 4.70
N GLU A 29 3.22 -3.52 3.76
CA GLU A 29 1.91 -4.09 4.08
C GLU A 29 1.54 -5.27 3.18
N GLN A 30 0.88 -6.25 3.77
CA GLN A 30 0.21 -7.33 3.05
C GLN A 30 -1.17 -6.88 2.54
N ASN A 31 -1.83 -5.92 3.22
CA ASN A 31 -3.10 -5.35 2.77
C ASN A 31 -2.88 -4.16 1.82
N ALA A 32 -2.52 -4.45 0.57
CA ALA A 32 -2.14 -3.44 -0.42
C ALA A 32 -3.23 -2.37 -0.68
N ARG A 33 -4.52 -2.71 -0.59
CA ARG A 33 -5.62 -1.75 -0.84
C ARG A 33 -5.58 -0.55 0.09
N GLN A 34 -5.22 -0.73 1.36
CA GLN A 34 -5.17 0.38 2.31
C GLN A 34 -3.94 1.24 2.08
N ALA A 35 -2.78 0.62 1.87
CA ALA A 35 -1.54 1.34 1.56
C ALA A 35 -1.65 2.20 0.28
N LEU A 36 -2.36 1.69 -0.74
CA LEU A 36 -2.58 2.40 -2.01
C LEU A 36 -3.29 3.75 -1.84
N ARG A 37 -4.09 3.94 -0.80
CA ARG A 37 -4.83 5.19 -0.57
C ARG A 37 -3.94 6.34 -0.09
N PHE A 38 -2.78 6.04 0.50
CA PHE A 38 -1.90 7.02 1.15
C PHE A 38 -0.52 7.13 0.50
N ALA A 39 -0.08 6.10 -0.21
CA ALA A 39 1.23 6.04 -0.85
C ALA A 39 1.33 7.00 -2.04
N ASP A 40 2.48 7.66 -2.20
CA ASP A 40 2.79 8.43 -3.42
C ASP A 40 3.36 7.53 -4.52
N ARG A 41 4.04 6.46 -4.11
CA ARG A 41 4.68 5.46 -4.97
C ARG A 41 4.53 4.08 -4.34
N VAL A 42 4.34 3.07 -5.16
CA VAL A 42 4.14 1.69 -4.73
C VAL A 42 5.12 0.77 -5.46
N TYR A 43 5.66 -0.16 -4.68
CA TYR A 43 6.46 -1.28 -5.16
C TYR A 43 5.72 -2.57 -4.80
N VAL A 44 5.55 -3.48 -5.76
CA VAL A 44 5.01 -4.81 -5.49
C VAL A 44 6.11 -5.83 -5.71
N VAL A 45 6.41 -6.60 -4.68
CA VAL A 45 7.38 -7.70 -4.73
C VAL A 45 6.62 -9.01 -4.54
N SER A 46 6.82 -9.94 -5.47
CA SER A 46 6.26 -11.29 -5.39
C SER A 46 7.38 -12.29 -5.69
N SER A 47 7.51 -13.31 -4.85
CA SER A 47 8.54 -14.36 -4.96
C SER A 47 9.97 -13.81 -5.19
N GLY A 48 10.32 -12.76 -4.44
CA GLY A 48 11.64 -12.12 -4.52
C GLY A 48 11.87 -11.26 -5.78
N THR A 49 10.86 -11.08 -6.63
CA THR A 49 10.97 -10.26 -7.85
C THR A 49 10.07 -9.03 -7.78
N LEU A 50 10.59 -7.89 -8.21
CA LEU A 50 9.82 -6.66 -8.38
C LEU A 50 8.85 -6.82 -9.56
N ARG A 51 7.55 -6.78 -9.28
CA ARG A 51 6.47 -6.92 -10.27
C ARG A 51 5.84 -5.59 -10.66
N TYR A 52 5.92 -4.59 -9.79
CA TYR A 52 5.41 -3.26 -10.05
C TYR A 52 6.28 -2.19 -9.40
N ASP A 53 6.45 -1.08 -10.10
CA ASP A 53 7.03 0.16 -9.59
C ASP A 53 6.33 1.34 -10.25
N GLY A 54 5.63 2.16 -9.46
CA GLY A 54 4.95 3.33 -10.00
C GLY A 54 3.90 3.96 -9.09
N PRO A 55 3.06 4.86 -9.62
CA PRO A 55 2.02 5.54 -8.84
C PRO A 55 0.90 4.58 -8.41
N PRO A 56 0.24 4.81 -7.27
CA PRO A 56 -0.84 3.94 -6.79
C PRO A 56 -2.05 3.89 -7.74
N ALA A 57 -2.31 4.96 -8.50
CA ALA A 57 -3.48 5.08 -9.38
C ALA A 57 -3.58 3.97 -10.45
N ARG A 58 -2.45 3.41 -10.91
CA ARG A 58 -2.47 2.28 -11.86
C ARG A 58 -2.85 0.95 -11.21
N LEU A 59 -2.81 0.87 -9.88
CA LEU A 59 -3.18 -0.31 -9.09
C LEU A 59 -4.56 -0.17 -8.43
N ALA A 60 -5.19 1.01 -8.52
CA ALA A 60 -6.48 1.30 -7.93
C ALA A 60 -7.66 0.61 -8.66
N ASP A 61 -7.41 0.13 -9.87
CA ASP A 61 -8.27 -0.81 -10.60
C ASP A 61 -8.25 -2.19 -9.92
N GLU A 62 -9.42 -2.77 -9.64
CA GLU A 62 -9.58 -4.11 -9.05
C GLU A 62 -8.85 -5.20 -9.85
N HIS A 63 -8.78 -5.07 -11.18
CA HIS A 63 -8.03 -5.96 -12.05
C HIS A 63 -6.52 -5.75 -11.96
N GLY A 64 -6.05 -4.51 -11.79
CA GLY A 64 -4.63 -4.19 -11.70
C GLY A 64 -3.95 -4.87 -10.52
N LEU A 65 -4.55 -4.78 -9.33
CA LEU A 65 -4.00 -5.42 -8.14
C LEU A 65 -4.08 -6.96 -8.23
N PHE A 66 -5.22 -7.49 -8.66
CA PHE A 66 -5.42 -8.93 -8.83
C PHE A 66 -4.39 -9.54 -9.81
N ASN A 67 -4.17 -8.90 -10.96
CA ASN A 67 -3.22 -9.38 -11.96
C ASN A 67 -1.77 -9.42 -11.44
N LEU A 68 -1.40 -8.55 -10.50
CA LEU A 68 -0.06 -8.54 -9.89
C LEU A 68 0.16 -9.63 -8.84
N TYR A 69 -0.91 -10.09 -8.18
CA TYR A 69 -0.84 -11.16 -7.19
C TYR A 69 -0.97 -12.56 -7.79
N ILE A 70 -1.68 -12.69 -8.92
CA ILE A 70 -2.03 -13.98 -9.52
C ILE A 70 -1.21 -14.23 -10.81
N GLY A 71 -0.64 -13.18 -11.41
CA GLY A 71 0.28 -13.26 -12.54
C GLY A 71 1.67 -13.73 -12.11
N GLY A 72 1.81 -15.04 -11.97
CA GLY A 72 3.09 -15.75 -11.95
C GLY A 72 3.71 -15.78 -13.34
#